data_AF-A0A2V9Z376-F1
#
_entry.id   AF-A0A2V9Z376-F1
#
_cell.length_a   1.000
_cell.length_b   1.000
_cell.length_c   1.000
_cell.angle_alpha   90.00
_cell.angle_beta   90.00
_cell.angle_gamma   90.00
#
_symmetry.space_group_name_H-M   'P 1'
#
loop_
_entity.id
_entity.type
_entity.pdbx_description
1 polymer ?
#
loop_
_entity_poly.entity_id
_entity_poly.type
_entity_poly.pdbx_seq_one_letter_code
_entity_poly.pdbx_strand_id
1 'polypeptide(L)'
;MFWFDLANPAGGLCFADKQLGTASVSGLGGPIAPAGNGFYRYCGRNNPADGSKKPFAPRIGFAWRPFDNKTVVRGGYGLFFDSAETREIDDSGDIYPFVVRAADNATTNATLPKLTNNMFPPVPLHQVTPAIDGSQFFAVIISERPRNPYVQQWSLSIQRELAKHTTLEVNYVGNKGTHLLNRFNIGQPVPPADPTLCDPSTGGSPTAGDCPTAARRPFVNITSSNGFLDSEWNGYSNYNAG
;
A
#
# COMPACT_ATOMS: atom_id res chain seq x y z
N MET A 1 4.61 9.77 -8.04
CA MET A 1 3.57 9.09 -7.24
C MET A 1 2.48 8.59 -8.16
N PHE A 2 2.12 7.33 -7.96
CA PHE A 2 1.05 6.62 -8.64
C PHE A 2 0.14 5.93 -7.62
N TRP A 3 -1.14 5.78 -7.95
CA TRP A 3 -2.12 5.05 -7.13
C TRP A 3 -3.06 4.26 -8.02
N PHE A 4 -3.74 3.28 -7.45
CA PHE A 4 -4.67 2.46 -8.23
C PHE A 4 -5.85 3.30 -8.74
N ASP A 5 -6.21 3.11 -10.02
CA ASP A 5 -7.36 3.81 -10.62
C ASP A 5 -8.64 3.00 -10.42
N LEU A 6 -9.39 3.30 -9.35
CA LEU A 6 -10.65 2.59 -9.06
C LEU A 6 -11.75 2.87 -10.09
N ALA A 7 -11.60 3.87 -10.95
CA ALA A 7 -12.56 4.18 -12.01
C ALA A 7 -12.32 3.37 -13.29
N ASN A 8 -11.17 2.69 -13.41
CA ASN A 8 -10.85 1.84 -14.55
C ASN A 8 -11.21 0.38 -14.25
N PRO A 9 -12.32 -0.17 -14.79
CA PRO A 9 -12.73 -1.55 -14.51
C PRO A 9 -11.74 -2.59 -15.03
N ALA A 10 -10.93 -2.24 -16.04
CA ALA A 10 -9.87 -3.10 -16.56
C ALA A 10 -8.58 -3.05 -15.72
N GLY A 11 -8.50 -2.14 -14.75
CA GLY A 11 -7.32 -1.86 -13.93
C GLY A 11 -6.36 -0.88 -14.58
N GLY A 12 -5.65 -0.11 -13.77
CA GLY A 12 -4.73 0.92 -14.22
C GLY A 12 -4.21 1.76 -13.06
N LEU A 13 -3.32 2.70 -13.37
CA LEU A 13 -2.77 3.61 -12.37
C LEU A 13 -3.12 5.06 -12.70
N CYS A 14 -3.52 5.77 -11.67
CA CYS A 14 -3.49 7.21 -11.67
C CYS A 14 -2.06 7.71 -11.43
N PHE A 15 -1.71 8.85 -12.01
CA PHE A 15 -0.42 9.50 -11.77
C PHE A 15 -0.59 10.97 -11.36
N ALA A 16 0.34 11.46 -10.53
CA ALA A 16 0.32 12.83 -10.01
C ALA A 16 0.77 13.89 -11.02
N ASP A 17 1.77 13.58 -11.85
CA ASP A 17 2.39 14.56 -12.75
C ASP A 17 1.67 14.61 -14.10
N LYS A 18 0.86 15.66 -14.30
CA LYS A 18 0.12 15.88 -15.55
C LYS A 18 1.02 15.89 -16.79
N GLN A 19 2.29 16.27 -16.67
CA GLN A 19 3.22 16.33 -17.80
C GLN A 19 3.44 14.95 -18.45
N LEU A 20 3.30 13.85 -17.70
CA LEU A 20 3.41 12.49 -18.26
C LEU A 20 2.44 12.24 -19.42
N GLY A 21 1.26 12.87 -19.39
CA GLY A 21 0.24 12.73 -20.44
C GLY A 21 0.28 13.77 -21.54
N THR A 22 1.08 14.84 -21.40
CA THR A 22 1.04 15.99 -22.32
C THR A 22 2.39 16.41 -22.89
N ALA A 23 3.48 16.23 -22.15
CA ALA A 23 4.79 16.71 -22.57
C ALA A 23 5.44 15.74 -23.55
N SER A 24 5.85 16.21 -24.72
CA SER A 24 6.60 15.39 -25.66
C SER A 24 8.00 15.10 -25.13
N VAL A 25 8.38 13.83 -25.14
CA VAL A 25 9.71 13.39 -24.73
C VAL A 25 10.60 13.18 -25.96
N SER A 26 11.80 13.74 -25.90
CA SER A 26 12.80 13.60 -26.95
C SER A 26 13.11 12.10 -27.17
N GLY A 27 13.07 11.65 -28.42
CA GLY A 27 13.23 10.24 -28.78
C GLY A 27 11.94 9.41 -28.82
N LEU A 28 10.88 9.83 -28.12
CA LEU A 28 9.57 9.15 -28.15
C LEU A 28 8.60 9.79 -29.14
N GLY A 29 8.79 11.08 -29.46
CA GLY A 29 7.93 11.83 -30.39
C GLY A 29 6.55 12.20 -29.82
N GLY A 30 6.31 11.94 -28.54
CA GLY A 30 5.04 12.22 -27.86
C GLY A 30 5.15 12.05 -26.34
N PRO A 31 4.03 12.16 -25.60
CA PRO A 31 4.00 11.93 -24.17
C PRO A 31 4.24 10.46 -23.83
N ILE A 32 4.75 10.23 -22.61
CA ILE A 32 5.01 8.88 -22.07
C ILE A 32 3.69 8.13 -21.85
N ALA A 33 2.65 8.81 -21.35
CA ALA A 33 1.35 8.23 -21.06
C ALA A 33 0.25 8.92 -21.89
N PRO A 34 0.22 8.75 -23.23
CA PRO A 34 -0.77 9.40 -24.08
C PRO A 34 -2.19 9.04 -23.65
N ALA A 35 -3.14 9.96 -23.80
CA ALA A 35 -4.54 9.70 -23.48
C ALA A 35 -5.06 8.49 -24.28
N GLY A 36 -5.82 7.61 -23.63
CA GLY A 36 -6.34 6.40 -24.25
C GLY A 36 -5.38 5.21 -24.27
N ASN A 37 -4.21 5.29 -23.62
CA ASN A 37 -3.28 4.16 -23.51
C ASN A 37 -3.85 2.95 -22.73
N GLY A 38 -4.96 3.13 -22.01
CA GLY A 38 -5.68 2.06 -21.33
C GLY A 38 -5.20 1.74 -19.91
N PHE A 39 -3.99 2.18 -19.52
CA PHE A 39 -3.38 1.84 -18.23
C PHE A 39 -3.14 3.05 -17.33
N TYR A 40 -2.39 4.05 -17.80
CA TYR A 40 -2.11 5.28 -17.04
C TYR A 40 -3.12 6.37 -17.33
N ARG A 41 -3.58 7.05 -16.27
CA ARG A 41 -4.53 8.16 -16.37
C ARG A 41 -4.14 9.32 -15.44
N TYR A 42 -4.20 10.55 -15.94
CA TYR A 42 -4.19 11.71 -15.06
C TYR A 42 -5.56 11.85 -14.41
N CYS A 43 -5.65 11.61 -13.11
CA CYS A 43 -6.93 11.55 -12.40
C CYS A 43 -7.42 12.92 -11.89
N GLY A 44 -6.91 14.02 -12.46
CA GLY A 44 -7.35 15.39 -12.16
C GLY A 44 -6.82 15.97 -10.86
N ARG A 45 -5.86 15.29 -10.21
CA ARG A 45 -5.28 15.64 -8.92
C ARG A 45 -3.86 15.12 -8.82
N ASN A 46 -3.08 15.70 -7.90
CA ASN A 46 -1.66 15.36 -7.72
C ASN A 46 -1.44 14.39 -6.53
N ASN A 47 -2.51 13.98 -5.86
CA ASN A 47 -2.54 13.08 -4.71
C ASN A 47 -3.75 12.13 -4.78
N PRO A 48 -3.68 10.93 -4.18
CA PRO A 48 -4.81 10.00 -4.13
C PRO A 48 -6.00 10.55 -3.33
N ALA A 49 -5.74 11.27 -2.24
CA ALA A 49 -6.76 11.96 -1.46
C ALA A 49 -6.14 13.10 -0.64
N ASP A 50 -6.98 14.05 -0.23
CA ASP A 50 -6.58 15.08 0.71
C ASP A 50 -6.43 14.50 2.12
N GLY A 51 -5.35 14.92 2.80
CA GLY A 51 -5.14 14.55 4.19
C GLY A 51 -6.29 15.03 5.09
N SER A 52 -6.73 14.16 6.01
CA SER A 52 -7.79 14.52 6.96
C SER A 52 -7.36 15.68 7.85
N LYS A 53 -8.15 16.76 7.86
CA LYS A 53 -7.96 17.94 8.72
C LYS A 53 -8.68 17.83 10.07
N LYS A 54 -9.26 16.66 10.39
CA LYS A 54 -10.11 16.46 11.57
C LYS A 54 -9.68 15.28 12.46
N PRO A 55 -8.37 14.99 12.68
CA PRO A 55 -8.00 13.99 13.66
C PRO A 55 -8.41 14.48 15.06
N PHE A 56 -9.20 13.67 15.76
CA PHE A 56 -9.59 13.92 17.16
C PHE A 56 -9.10 12.76 18.02
N ALA A 57 -8.20 13.05 18.96
CA ALA A 57 -7.47 12.07 19.74
C ALA A 57 -7.75 12.25 21.24
N PRO A 58 -8.96 11.91 21.74
CA PRO A 58 -9.33 12.12 23.12
C PRO A 58 -8.47 11.26 24.05
N ARG A 59 -8.15 11.81 25.22
CA ARG A 59 -7.45 11.13 26.30
C ARG A 59 -8.12 11.49 27.61
N ILE A 60 -8.64 10.49 28.31
CA ILE A 60 -9.29 10.66 29.60
C ILE A 60 -8.71 9.62 30.56
N GLY A 61 -8.54 10.04 31.81
CA GLY A 61 -8.07 9.17 32.88
C GLY A 61 -8.71 9.56 34.20
N PHE A 62 -8.73 8.62 35.13
CA PHE A 62 -9.17 8.83 36.49
C PHE A 62 -8.24 8.13 37.47
N ALA A 63 -8.20 8.67 38.68
CA ALA A 63 -7.59 8.03 39.84
C ALA A 63 -8.50 8.27 41.02
N TRP A 64 -8.89 7.20 41.70
CA TRP A 64 -9.91 7.23 42.75
C TRP A 64 -9.51 6.33 43.92
N ARG A 65 -9.84 6.78 45.13
CA ARG A 65 -9.72 6.01 46.37
C ARG A 65 -11.13 5.64 46.85
N PRO A 66 -11.63 4.44 46.51
CA PRO A 66 -13.04 4.08 46.75
C PRO A 66 -13.40 3.74 48.19
N PHE A 67 -12.45 3.26 48.98
CA PHE A 67 -12.72 2.69 50.30
C PHE A 67 -11.97 3.41 51.41
N ASP A 68 -10.64 3.47 51.30
CA ASP A 68 -9.72 4.00 52.29
C ASP A 68 -8.50 4.62 51.62
N ASN A 69 -7.56 5.10 52.43
CA ASN A 69 -6.29 5.65 51.92
C ASN A 69 -5.30 4.58 51.43
N LYS A 70 -5.66 3.29 51.49
CA LYS A 70 -4.79 2.16 51.14
C LYS A 70 -5.07 1.60 49.75
N THR A 71 -6.26 1.83 49.21
CA THR A 71 -6.68 1.32 47.91
C THR A 71 -6.79 2.46 46.91
N VAL A 72 -6.09 2.33 45.77
CA VAL A 72 -6.17 3.27 44.66
C VAL A 72 -6.57 2.50 43.40
N VAL A 73 -7.62 2.96 42.73
CA VAL A 73 -8.02 2.50 41.41
C VAL A 73 -7.62 3.58 40.41
N ARG A 74 -6.91 3.21 39.35
CA ARG A 74 -6.59 4.10 38.23
C ARG A 74 -7.11 3.48 36.95
N GLY A 75 -7.56 4.32 36.05
CA GLY A 75 -7.93 3.86 34.73
C GLY A 75 -7.84 4.96 33.72
N GLY A 76 -7.77 4.59 32.46
CA GLY A 76 -7.70 5.57 31.39
C GLY A 76 -8.02 4.96 30.04
N TYR A 77 -8.37 5.85 29.12
CA TYR A 77 -8.59 5.57 27.72
C TYR A 77 -7.96 6.68 26.89
N GLY A 78 -7.26 6.30 25.83
CA GLY A 78 -6.67 7.23 24.88
C GLY A 78 -6.76 6.72 23.46
N LEU A 79 -6.96 7.65 22.51
CA LEU A 79 -6.80 7.40 21.09
C LEU A 79 -5.51 8.05 20.60
N PHE A 80 -4.73 7.32 19.82
CA PHE A 80 -3.43 7.74 19.31
C PHE A 80 -3.39 7.48 17.82
N PHE A 81 -3.26 8.54 17.02
CA PHE A 81 -3.01 8.39 15.59
C PHE A 81 -1.55 8.02 15.37
N ASP A 82 -1.36 7.13 14.40
CA ASP A 82 -0.06 6.83 13.85
C ASP A 82 0.22 7.75 12.64
N SER A 83 1.49 7.99 12.34
CA SER A 83 1.88 8.73 11.14
C SER A 83 1.82 7.79 9.95
N ALA A 84 1.18 8.20 8.86
CA ALA A 84 1.39 7.52 7.58
C ALA A 84 2.90 7.59 7.26
N GLU A 85 3.52 6.43 7.07
CA GLU A 85 4.91 6.38 6.64
C GLU A 85 5.03 7.12 5.30
N THR A 86 5.97 8.05 5.19
CA THR A 86 6.27 8.70 3.91
C THR A 86 6.82 7.70 2.89
N ARG A 87 7.18 6.51 3.36
CA ARG A 87 7.66 5.39 2.56
C ARG A 87 6.65 4.96 1.50
N GLU A 88 5.36 4.87 1.80
CA GLU A 88 4.35 4.47 0.80
C GLU A 88 4.24 5.51 -0.32
N ILE A 89 4.43 6.79 0.02
CA ILE A 89 4.46 7.87 -0.96
C ILE A 89 5.72 7.77 -1.83
N ASP A 90 6.87 7.49 -1.22
CA ASP A 90 8.15 7.30 -1.92
C ASP A 90 8.14 6.06 -2.83
N ASP A 91 7.76 4.90 -2.29
CA ASP A 91 7.66 3.65 -3.05
C ASP A 91 6.65 3.81 -4.22
N SER A 92 5.58 4.59 -4.05
CA SER A 92 4.64 4.91 -5.14
C SER A 92 5.22 5.80 -6.24
N GLY A 93 6.42 6.35 -6.06
CA GLY A 93 7.20 7.05 -7.07
C GLY A 93 8.07 6.13 -7.92
N ASP A 94 8.34 4.91 -7.46
CA ASP A 94 9.22 3.92 -8.10
C ASP A 94 8.57 3.23 -9.31
N ILE A 95 7.93 3.99 -10.18
CA ILE A 95 7.20 3.46 -11.33
C ILE A 95 7.67 4.18 -12.59
N TYR A 96 7.70 3.45 -13.70
CA TYR A 96 8.04 4.00 -15.01
C TYR A 96 7.20 5.26 -15.29
N PRO A 97 7.80 6.38 -15.70
CA PRO A 97 9.17 6.49 -16.21
C PRO A 97 10.24 6.94 -15.19
N PHE A 98 9.88 7.18 -13.94
CA PHE A 98 10.82 7.74 -12.96
C PHE A 98 11.87 6.73 -12.50
N VAL A 99 11.50 5.45 -12.50
CA VAL A 99 12.41 4.34 -12.22
C VAL A 99 12.25 3.28 -13.30
N VAL A 100 13.38 2.82 -13.84
CA VAL A 100 13.45 1.63 -14.69
C VAL A 100 14.44 0.65 -14.07
N ARG A 101 14.00 -0.59 -13.89
CA ARG A 101 14.86 -1.67 -13.39
C ARG A 101 15.31 -2.51 -14.57
N ALA A 102 16.59 -2.43 -14.91
CA ALA A 102 17.21 -3.26 -15.92
C ALA A 102 18.05 -4.36 -15.26
N ALA A 103 18.04 -5.56 -15.83
CA ALA A 103 18.93 -6.64 -15.45
C ALA A 103 20.10 -6.70 -16.45
N ASP A 104 21.20 -6.05 -16.10
CA ASP A 104 22.40 -6.07 -16.94
C ASP A 104 23.19 -7.36 -16.66
N ASN A 105 23.33 -8.20 -17.68
CA ASN A 105 24.25 -9.33 -17.62
C ASN A 105 25.64 -8.82 -18.00
N ALA A 106 26.63 -9.04 -17.13
CA ALA A 106 28.02 -8.68 -17.44
C ALA A 106 28.50 -9.47 -18.67
N THR A 107 28.58 -8.81 -19.82
CA THR A 107 29.18 -9.38 -21.03
C THR A 107 30.68 -9.48 -20.83
N THR A 108 31.23 -10.67 -21.01
CA THR A 108 32.54 -11.20 -20.61
C THR A 108 33.78 -10.57 -21.26
N ASN A 109 33.87 -9.24 -21.37
CA ASN A 109 35.10 -8.58 -21.83
C ASN A 109 35.77 -7.80 -20.69
N ALA A 110 36.47 -8.54 -19.83
CA ALA A 110 37.15 -8.04 -18.63
C ALA A 110 38.38 -7.15 -18.90
N THR A 111 38.76 -6.92 -20.16
CA THR A 111 40.00 -6.24 -20.54
C THR A 111 39.81 -4.79 -21.01
N LEU A 112 38.59 -4.27 -21.08
CA LEU A 112 38.34 -2.88 -21.46
C LEU A 112 37.88 -2.06 -20.26
N PRO A 113 38.63 -1.02 -19.84
CA PRO A 113 38.13 -0.07 -18.86
C PRO A 113 36.92 0.66 -19.47
N LYS A 114 35.72 0.35 -18.99
CA LYS A 114 34.52 1.09 -19.33
C LYS A 114 34.50 2.38 -18.51
N LEU A 115 34.37 3.52 -19.19
CA LEU A 115 33.97 4.77 -18.55
C LEU A 115 32.55 4.59 -17.96
N THR A 116 32.20 5.32 -16.90
CA THR A 116 30.90 5.16 -16.19
C THR A 116 29.69 5.28 -17.12
N ASN A 117 29.79 6.12 -18.17
CA ASN A 117 28.77 6.30 -19.20
C ASN A 117 28.61 5.11 -20.17
N ASN A 118 29.58 4.20 -20.21
CA ASN A 118 29.56 2.98 -21.03
C ASN A 118 29.21 1.74 -20.20
N MET A 119 29.13 1.87 -18.87
CA MET A 119 28.78 0.77 -17.96
C MET A 119 27.28 0.46 -17.98
N PHE A 120 26.44 1.47 -18.20
CA PHE A 120 24.99 1.33 -18.26
C PHE A 120 24.48 1.76 -19.64
N PRO A 121 23.92 0.86 -20.45
CA PRO A 121 23.30 1.26 -21.70
C PRO A 121 22.12 2.21 -21.44
N PRO A 122 21.85 3.17 -22.34
CA PRO A 122 20.65 4.00 -22.24
C PRO A 122 19.40 3.12 -22.21
N VAL A 123 18.49 3.41 -21.29
CA VAL A 123 17.20 2.74 -21.23
C VAL A 123 16.29 3.33 -22.32
N PRO A 124 15.78 2.52 -23.26
CA PRO A 124 14.84 3.02 -24.25
C PRO A 124 13.53 3.41 -23.57
N LEU A 125 13.07 4.64 -23.82
CA LEU A 125 11.75 5.07 -23.39
C LEU A 125 10.70 4.54 -24.36
N HIS A 126 9.55 4.15 -23.83
CA HIS A 126 8.37 3.70 -24.57
C HIS A 126 7.10 4.44 -24.11
N GLN A 127 6.08 4.40 -24.96
CA GLN A 127 4.74 4.83 -24.57
C GLN A 127 4.09 3.74 -23.72
N VAL A 128 3.41 4.18 -22.67
CA VAL A 128 2.80 3.28 -21.70
C VAL A 128 1.71 2.45 -22.36
N THR A 129 1.68 1.16 -22.07
CA THR A 129 0.57 0.26 -22.44
C THR A 129 0.37 -0.81 -21.35
N PRO A 130 -0.82 -1.42 -21.24
CA PRO A 130 -1.05 -2.54 -20.32
C PRO A 130 -0.06 -3.71 -20.52
N ALA A 131 0.37 -3.96 -21.75
CA ALA A 131 1.27 -5.08 -22.06
C ALA A 131 2.71 -4.84 -21.58
N ILE A 132 3.16 -3.58 -21.53
CA ILE A 132 4.55 -3.24 -21.18
C ILE A 132 4.64 -2.82 -19.71
N ASP A 133 3.71 -2.00 -19.22
CA ASP A 133 3.79 -1.37 -17.89
C ASP A 133 2.78 -1.93 -16.89
N GLY A 134 1.97 -2.92 -17.30
CA GLY A 134 0.96 -3.60 -16.47
C GLY A 134 1.50 -4.31 -15.23
N SER A 135 2.83 -4.33 -15.02
CA SER A 135 3.57 -4.46 -13.75
C SER A 135 5.01 -4.89 -14.08
N GLN A 136 5.96 -3.95 -14.14
CA GLN A 136 7.34 -4.29 -14.49
C GLN A 136 8.07 -5.04 -13.37
N PHE A 137 7.66 -4.84 -12.11
CA PHE A 137 8.17 -5.53 -10.91
C PHE A 137 7.15 -5.40 -9.77
N PHE A 138 7.45 -5.92 -8.57
CA PHE A 138 6.65 -5.66 -7.36
C PHE A 138 6.77 -4.19 -6.93
N ALA A 139 6.09 -3.30 -7.65
CA ALA A 139 5.98 -1.91 -7.29
C ALA A 139 4.88 -1.74 -6.23
N VAL A 140 5.16 -0.93 -5.22
CA VAL A 140 4.16 -0.56 -4.22
C VAL A 140 3.49 0.71 -4.69
N ILE A 141 2.17 0.74 -4.63
CA ILE A 141 1.36 1.93 -4.88
C ILE A 141 0.63 2.31 -3.61
N ILE A 142 0.23 3.58 -3.54
CA ILE A 142 -0.64 4.06 -2.48
C ILE A 142 -2.11 3.85 -2.89
N SER A 143 -2.96 3.48 -1.95
CA SER A 143 -4.40 3.38 -2.22
C SER A 143 -4.97 4.75 -2.63
N GLU A 144 -5.99 4.74 -3.48
CA GLU A 144 -6.75 5.95 -3.84
C GLU A 144 -7.54 6.53 -2.64
N ARG A 145 -7.72 5.75 -1.56
CA ARG A 145 -8.46 6.16 -0.36
C ARG A 145 -7.64 5.89 0.91
N PRO A 146 -6.50 6.58 1.09
CA PRO A 146 -5.68 6.41 2.28
C PRO A 146 -6.46 6.83 3.54
N ARG A 147 -6.25 6.12 4.65
CA ARG A 147 -6.86 6.43 5.95
C ARG A 147 -5.76 6.60 6.99
N ASN A 148 -6.04 7.39 8.03
CA ASN A 148 -5.08 7.57 9.12
C ASN A 148 -5.15 6.36 10.07
N PRO A 149 -4.06 5.59 10.23
CA PRO A 149 -4.01 4.52 11.22
C PRO A 149 -4.13 5.09 12.64
N TYR A 150 -4.75 4.35 13.55
CA TYR A 150 -4.81 4.73 14.96
C TYR A 150 -4.92 3.53 15.89
N VAL A 151 -4.50 3.74 17.13
CA VAL A 151 -4.59 2.78 18.23
C VAL A 151 -5.43 3.38 19.36
N GLN A 152 -6.38 2.59 19.84
CA GLN A 152 -7.13 2.84 21.07
C GLN A 152 -6.46 2.05 22.19
N GLN A 153 -6.09 2.72 23.28
CA GLN A 153 -5.47 2.10 24.44
C GLN A 153 -6.36 2.35 25.65
N TRP A 154 -6.56 1.31 26.47
CA TRP A 154 -7.20 1.42 27.77
C TRP A 154 -6.44 0.63 28.82
N SER A 155 -6.46 1.15 30.04
CA SER A 155 -5.85 0.46 31.18
C SER A 155 -6.72 0.61 32.41
N LEU A 156 -6.62 -0.38 33.28
CA LEU A 156 -7.23 -0.40 34.61
C LEU A 156 -6.22 -0.99 35.58
N SER A 157 -5.91 -0.26 36.65
CA SER A 157 -5.05 -0.74 37.72
C SER A 157 -5.71 -0.62 39.08
N ILE A 158 -5.48 -1.63 39.91
CA ILE A 158 -5.90 -1.65 41.31
C ILE A 158 -4.65 -1.88 42.14
N GLN A 159 -4.31 -0.89 42.96
CA GLN A 159 -3.19 -0.93 43.87
C GLN A 159 -3.72 -0.93 45.31
N ARG A 160 -3.19 -1.80 46.16
CA ARG A 160 -3.54 -1.85 47.58
C ARG A 160 -2.32 -2.08 48.47
N GLU A 161 -2.20 -1.30 49.54
CA GLU A 161 -1.30 -1.60 50.65
C GLU A 161 -1.86 -2.78 51.47
N LEU A 162 -1.13 -3.91 51.50
CA LEU A 162 -1.54 -5.12 52.21
C LEU A 162 -0.99 -5.18 53.64
N ALA A 163 0.23 -4.69 53.84
CA ALA A 163 0.91 -4.61 55.13
C ALA A 163 1.89 -3.43 55.13
N LYS A 164 2.46 -3.13 56.31
CA LYS A 164 3.47 -2.06 56.44
C LYS A 164 4.61 -2.32 55.43
N HIS A 165 4.79 -1.38 54.50
CA HIS A 165 5.77 -1.48 53.40
C HIS A 165 5.52 -2.60 52.37
N THR A 166 4.30 -3.11 52.24
CA THR A 166 3.94 -4.14 51.23
C THR A 166 2.73 -3.69 50.41
N THR A 167 2.90 -3.63 49.09
CA THR A 167 1.85 -3.23 48.13
C THR A 167 1.63 -4.33 47.12
N LEU A 168 0.38 -4.61 46.80
CA LEU A 168 0.00 -5.42 45.65
C LEU A 168 -0.63 -4.52 44.58
N GLU A 169 -0.28 -4.78 43.33
CA GLU A 169 -0.86 -4.11 42.18
C GLU A 169 -1.26 -5.14 41.13
N VAL A 170 -2.48 -4.99 40.62
CA VAL A 170 -3.01 -5.77 39.50
C VAL A 170 -3.31 -4.80 38.36
N ASN A 171 -2.81 -5.11 37.18
CA ASN A 171 -2.86 -4.23 36.02
C ASN A 171 -3.48 -4.95 34.84
N TYR A 172 -4.49 -4.33 34.24
CA TYR A 172 -5.03 -4.72 32.95
C TYR A 172 -4.70 -3.66 31.91
N VAL A 173 -4.26 -4.10 30.74
CA VAL A 173 -4.00 -3.26 29.57
C VAL A 173 -4.67 -3.86 28.33
N GLY A 174 -5.33 -3.01 27.55
CA GLY A 174 -5.96 -3.37 26.29
C GLY A 174 -5.59 -2.38 25.19
N ASN A 175 -5.33 -2.91 24.00
CA ASN A 175 -4.99 -2.15 22.81
C ASN A 175 -5.79 -2.65 21.62
N LYS A 176 -6.31 -1.73 20.81
CA LYS A 176 -6.96 -2.02 19.53
C LYS A 176 -6.42 -1.10 18.44
N GLY A 177 -5.76 -1.67 17.44
CA GLY A 177 -5.37 -0.98 16.21
C GLY A 177 -6.49 -0.98 15.18
N THR A 178 -6.65 0.13 14.46
CA THR A 178 -7.65 0.28 13.39
C THR A 178 -7.06 1.09 12.25
N HIS A 179 -7.47 0.74 11.02
CA HIS A 179 -6.92 1.30 9.79
C HIS A 179 -5.41 1.12 9.68
N LEU A 180 -4.87 0.00 10.18
CA LEU A 180 -3.45 -0.30 10.06
C LEU A 180 -3.08 -0.57 8.60
N LEU A 181 -1.85 -0.22 8.23
CA LEU A 181 -1.31 -0.48 6.90
C LEU A 181 -1.34 -1.99 6.60
N ASN A 182 -1.82 -2.32 5.42
CA ASN A 182 -1.84 -3.65 4.85
C ASN A 182 -1.52 -3.53 3.36
N ARG A 183 -0.69 -4.44 2.84
CA ARG A 183 -0.33 -4.48 1.43
C ARG A 183 -0.85 -5.76 0.83
N PHE A 184 -1.53 -5.66 -0.30
CA PHE A 184 -1.99 -6.82 -1.05
C PHE A 184 -1.72 -6.65 -2.53
N ASN A 185 -1.57 -7.76 -3.24
CA ASN A 185 -1.29 -7.74 -4.66
C ASN A 185 -2.59 -7.64 -5.45
N ILE A 186 -2.82 -6.51 -6.11
CA ILE A 186 -4.04 -6.28 -6.91
C ILE A 186 -4.12 -7.16 -8.17
N GLY A 187 -2.98 -7.69 -8.63
CA GLY A 187 -2.90 -8.63 -9.73
C GLY A 187 -2.96 -10.10 -9.30
N GLN A 188 -3.19 -10.39 -8.00
CA GLN A 188 -3.21 -11.75 -7.49
C GLN A 188 -4.39 -12.54 -8.08
N PRO A 189 -4.16 -13.70 -8.70
CA PRO A 189 -5.24 -14.55 -9.19
C PRO A 189 -6.11 -15.06 -8.03
N VAL A 190 -7.44 -14.99 -8.19
CA VAL A 190 -8.39 -15.56 -7.22
C VAL A 190 -8.31 -17.09 -7.22
N PRO A 191 -8.62 -17.79 -6.11
CA PRO A 191 -8.57 -19.24 -6.06
C PRO A 191 -9.37 -19.94 -7.18
N PRO A 192 -8.92 -21.10 -7.69
CA PRO A 192 -9.52 -21.77 -8.85
C PRO A 192 -10.92 -22.36 -8.61
N ALA A 193 -11.45 -22.27 -7.38
CA ALA A 193 -12.73 -22.83 -7.00
C ALA A 193 -13.96 -22.01 -7.46
N ASP A 194 -13.76 -20.82 -8.04
CA ASP A 194 -14.84 -19.97 -8.56
C ASP A 194 -14.77 -19.87 -10.09
N PRO A 195 -15.56 -20.67 -10.84
CA PRO A 195 -15.60 -20.63 -12.29
C PRO A 195 -16.16 -19.33 -12.86
N THR A 196 -16.90 -18.53 -12.06
CA THR A 196 -17.50 -17.27 -12.53
C THR A 196 -16.48 -16.17 -12.75
N LEU A 197 -15.30 -16.30 -12.13
CA LEU A 197 -14.19 -15.37 -12.24
C LEU A 197 -13.18 -15.78 -13.32
N CYS A 198 -13.53 -16.77 -14.15
CA CYS A 198 -12.70 -17.20 -15.26
C CYS A 198 -12.97 -16.35 -16.51
N ASP A 199 -12.01 -15.50 -16.85
CA ASP A 199 -12.10 -14.63 -18.01
C ASP A 199 -11.81 -15.40 -19.33
N PRO A 200 -12.79 -15.52 -20.24
CA PRO A 200 -12.60 -16.20 -21.51
C PRO A 200 -11.70 -15.44 -22.50
N SER A 201 -11.54 -14.12 -22.33
CA SER A 201 -10.68 -13.31 -23.20
C SER A 201 -9.19 -13.56 -22.96
N THR A 202 -8.84 -14.18 -21.83
CA THR A 202 -7.47 -14.55 -21.44
C THR A 202 -7.26 -16.08 -21.43
N GLY A 203 -8.11 -16.82 -22.16
CA GLY A 203 -7.98 -18.26 -22.40
C GLY A 203 -8.61 -19.16 -21.34
N GLY A 204 -9.45 -18.61 -20.46
CA GLY A 204 -10.24 -19.37 -19.50
C GLY A 204 -11.49 -20.01 -20.11
N SER A 205 -11.92 -21.15 -19.57
CA SER A 205 -13.21 -21.76 -19.89
C SER A 205 -13.98 -22.10 -18.60
N PRO A 206 -15.03 -21.33 -18.26
CA PRO A 206 -15.88 -21.59 -17.09
C PRO A 206 -16.54 -22.98 -17.11
N THR A 207 -16.69 -23.58 -18.29
CA THR A 207 -17.42 -24.84 -18.52
C THR A 207 -16.51 -26.05 -18.74
N ALA A 208 -15.24 -25.86 -19.12
CA ALA A 208 -14.31 -26.96 -19.37
C ALA A 208 -13.45 -27.33 -18.14
N GLY A 209 -13.58 -26.62 -17.03
CA GLY A 209 -12.76 -26.83 -15.82
C GLY A 209 -11.34 -26.24 -15.92
N ASP A 210 -10.98 -25.66 -17.07
CA ASP A 210 -9.68 -25.05 -17.32
C ASP A 210 -9.72 -23.55 -17.02
N CYS A 211 -9.20 -23.16 -15.86
CA CYS A 211 -9.03 -21.76 -15.49
C CYS A 211 -7.58 -21.40 -15.11
N PRO A 212 -6.74 -21.03 -16.10
CA PRO A 212 -5.34 -20.69 -15.87
C PRO A 212 -5.21 -19.46 -14.95
N THR A 213 -4.06 -19.30 -14.29
CA THR A 213 -3.79 -18.18 -13.37
C THR A 213 -4.01 -16.81 -14.00
N ALA A 214 -3.69 -16.65 -15.29
CA ALA A 214 -3.92 -15.40 -16.02
C ALA A 214 -5.41 -15.06 -16.17
N ALA A 215 -6.26 -16.07 -16.37
CA ALA A 215 -7.71 -15.91 -16.53
C ALA A 215 -8.45 -15.69 -15.21
N ARG A 216 -7.76 -15.78 -14.07
CA ARG A 216 -8.31 -15.56 -12.72
C ARG A 216 -7.90 -14.21 -12.14
N ARG A 217 -7.32 -13.34 -12.95
CA ARG A 217 -6.88 -12.02 -12.50
C ARG A 217 -8.05 -11.05 -12.40
N PRO A 218 -8.16 -10.26 -11.33
CA PRO A 218 -9.24 -9.28 -11.19
C PRO A 218 -9.23 -8.19 -12.26
N PHE A 219 -8.07 -7.89 -12.84
CA PHE A 219 -7.86 -6.77 -13.76
C PHE A 219 -7.09 -7.19 -15.01
N VAL A 220 -7.71 -7.03 -16.18
CA VAL A 220 -7.14 -7.45 -17.48
C VAL A 220 -5.91 -6.65 -17.90
N ASN A 221 -5.79 -5.39 -17.46
CA ASN A 221 -4.62 -4.56 -17.77
C ASN A 221 -3.43 -4.82 -16.86
N ILE A 222 -3.59 -5.59 -15.78
CA ILE A 222 -2.49 -5.99 -14.89
C ILE A 222 -1.92 -7.32 -15.39
N THR A 223 -1.12 -7.21 -16.45
CA THR A 223 -0.68 -8.34 -17.28
C THR A 223 0.44 -9.18 -16.64
N SER A 224 1.27 -8.59 -15.78
CA SER A 224 2.44 -9.28 -15.20
C SER A 224 2.11 -10.10 -13.95
N SER A 225 2.79 -11.25 -13.81
CA SER A 225 2.65 -12.17 -12.67
C SER A 225 2.78 -11.47 -11.31
N ASN A 226 3.62 -10.43 -11.25
CA ASN A 226 4.00 -9.74 -10.03
C ASN A 226 2.94 -8.72 -9.57
N GLY A 227 2.16 -8.15 -10.48
CA GLY A 227 1.15 -7.13 -10.16
C GLY A 227 1.70 -5.91 -9.41
N PHE A 228 0.82 -5.14 -8.77
CA PHE A 228 1.22 -4.05 -7.88
C PHE A 228 0.79 -4.39 -6.46
N LEU A 229 1.58 -3.95 -5.48
CA LEU A 229 1.19 -4.02 -4.08
C LEU A 229 0.45 -2.72 -3.73
N ASP A 230 -0.87 -2.80 -3.57
CA ASP A 230 -1.64 -1.63 -3.11
C ASP A 230 -1.57 -1.53 -1.58
N SER A 231 -1.15 -0.35 -1.11
CA SER A 231 -1.05 -0.01 0.30
C SER A 231 -2.39 0.51 0.78
N GLU A 232 -3.16 -0.36 1.45
CA GLU A 232 -4.44 -0.04 2.05
C GLU A 232 -4.34 0.14 3.57
N TRP A 233 -5.25 0.92 4.13
CA TRP A 233 -5.37 1.13 5.58
C TRP A 233 -6.62 0.43 6.11
N ASN A 234 -6.64 -0.90 5.94
CA ASN A 234 -7.76 -1.77 6.28
C ASN A 234 -7.43 -2.78 7.39
N GLY A 235 -6.21 -2.76 7.94
CA GLY A 235 -5.76 -3.68 8.97
C GLY A 235 -6.33 -3.38 10.36
N TYR A 236 -6.43 -4.42 11.19
CA TYR A 236 -6.88 -4.34 12.58
C TYR A 236 -6.00 -5.20 13.47
N SER A 237 -5.80 -4.79 14.72
CA SER A 237 -5.12 -5.58 15.74
C SER A 237 -5.86 -5.47 17.07
N ASN A 238 -5.77 -6.50 17.89
CA ASN A 238 -6.33 -6.51 19.26
C ASN A 238 -5.33 -7.20 20.19
N TYR A 239 -5.10 -6.62 21.35
CA TYR A 239 -4.26 -7.18 22.40
C TYR A 239 -4.85 -6.86 23.78
N ASN A 240 -4.85 -7.83 24.68
CA ASN A 240 -5.31 -7.68 26.05
C ASN A 240 -4.40 -8.48 26.99
N ALA A 241 -4.00 -7.89 28.11
CA ALA A 241 -3.20 -8.54 29.14
C ALA A 241 -3.65 -8.08 30.54
N GLY A 242 -3.54 -8.98 31.51
CA GLY A 242 -3.96 -8.79 32.90
C GLY A 242 -3.04 -9.52 33.88
#